data_AF-A0A930JTC9-F1
#
_entry.id   AF-A0A930JTC9-F1
#
_cell.length_a   1.000
_cell.length_b   1.000
_cell.length_c   1.000
_cell.angle_alpha   90.00
_cell.angle_beta   90.00
_cell.angle_gamma   90.00
#
_symmetry.space_group_name_H-M   'P 1'
#
loop_
_entity.id
_entity.type
_entity.pdbx_description
1 polymer ?
#
loop_
_entity_poly.entity_id
_entity_poly.type
_entity_poly.pdbx_seq_one_letter_code
_entity_poly.pdbx_strand_id
1 'polypeptide(L)'
;IMFLVLNTSGLTIIPTAILGYRSMYGAAQPTDVFIPILLATTIATLVGILLTAGWQRINIFQPTLLLGLIGLMGFVGVVIWSFGQMDKQTMATVTSIASNLILMTIIVLFIAAGLLKKINVYNAFIEGAKEGFHTAVRIIPYLVAILVAVGVFRASGGMELMMKGIRWFVETCGLDTRFVDALPTALMKPLSGSGARGLMIEAMKTYGADSFVGRLSCIFQGSTDTTFYILAVYFGSVSIKYTRHAVACGLLADLAGVIAAIAICYIFF
;
A
#
# COMPACT_ATOMS: atom_id res chain seq x y z
N ILE A 1 1.38 -9.47 16.45
CA ILE A 1 1.69 -9.82 15.05
C ILE A 1 0.57 -9.33 14.13
N MET A 2 -0.69 -9.69 14.38
CA MET A 2 -1.84 -9.18 13.62
C MET A 2 -1.85 -7.65 13.40
N PHE A 3 -1.65 -6.84 14.44
CA PHE A 3 -1.56 -5.38 14.29
C PHE A 3 -0.47 -4.92 13.30
N LEU A 4 0.72 -5.53 13.35
CA LEU A 4 1.80 -5.18 12.42
C LEU A 4 1.41 -5.54 10.99
N VAL A 5 0.83 -6.72 10.78
CA VAL A 5 0.45 -7.20 9.45
C VAL A 5 -0.73 -6.39 8.87
N LEU A 6 -1.62 -5.89 9.72
CA LEU A 6 -2.67 -4.95 9.31
C LEU A 6 -2.10 -3.60 8.87
N ASN A 7 -1.03 -3.14 9.52
CA ASN A 7 -0.34 -1.94 9.05
C ASN A 7 0.44 -2.22 7.75
N THR A 8 1.02 -3.42 7.58
CA THR A 8 1.71 -3.75 6.32
C THR A 8 0.76 -3.89 5.14
N SER A 9 -0.47 -4.39 5.36
CA SER A 9 -1.46 -4.44 4.29
C SER A 9 -1.99 -3.07 3.89
N GLY A 10 -1.81 -2.04 4.74
CA GLY A 10 -1.90 -0.63 4.36
C GLY A 10 -3.18 -0.25 3.63
N LEU A 11 -4.35 -0.60 4.20
CA LEU A 11 -5.66 -0.43 3.55
C LEU A 11 -5.81 1.00 2.99
N THR A 12 -5.62 1.13 1.69
CA THR A 12 -5.65 2.44 1.02
C THR A 12 -7.09 2.80 0.69
N ILE A 13 -7.68 3.67 1.50
CA ILE A 13 -9.06 4.13 1.29
C ILE A 13 -9.14 5.08 0.10
N ILE A 14 -8.25 6.09 0.03
CA ILE A 14 -8.18 7.00 -1.11
C ILE A 14 -6.73 7.22 -1.55
N PRO A 15 -6.32 6.77 -2.75
CA PRO A 15 -4.95 6.83 -3.24
C PRO A 15 -4.61 8.21 -3.84
N THR A 16 -4.84 9.31 -3.11
CA THR A 16 -4.70 10.69 -3.62
C THR A 16 -3.40 10.97 -4.36
N ALA A 17 -2.26 10.54 -3.80
CA ALA A 17 -0.96 10.74 -4.40
C ALA A 17 -0.84 10.05 -5.77
N ILE A 18 -1.37 8.82 -5.89
CA ILE A 18 -1.34 8.06 -7.15
C ILE A 18 -2.22 8.75 -8.19
N LEU A 19 -3.41 9.19 -7.80
CA LEU A 19 -4.32 9.95 -8.68
C LEU A 19 -3.69 11.27 -9.15
N GLY A 20 -3.01 11.98 -8.24
CA GLY A 20 -2.25 13.18 -8.56
C GLY A 20 -1.16 12.91 -9.60
N TYR A 21 -0.34 11.86 -9.41
CA TYR A 21 0.68 11.51 -10.40
C TYR A 21 0.07 11.10 -11.73
N ARG A 22 -0.99 10.29 -11.75
CA ARG A 22 -1.68 9.92 -13.00
C ARG A 22 -2.15 11.15 -13.76
N SER A 23 -2.73 12.12 -13.05
CA SER A 23 -3.12 13.41 -13.64
C SER A 23 -1.92 14.20 -14.18
N MET A 24 -0.81 14.26 -13.44
CA MET A 24 0.40 14.95 -13.88
C MET A 24 1.05 14.32 -15.12
N TYR A 25 0.91 13.00 -15.28
CA TYR A 25 1.45 12.24 -16.41
C TYR A 25 0.42 11.99 -17.53
N GLY A 26 -0.68 12.76 -17.56
CA GLY A 26 -1.60 12.81 -18.70
C GLY A 26 -2.58 11.65 -18.82
N ALA A 27 -2.89 10.94 -17.73
CA ALA A 27 -3.96 9.93 -17.74
C ALA A 27 -5.31 10.57 -18.11
N ALA A 28 -6.01 9.99 -19.08
CA ALA A 28 -7.33 10.47 -19.51
C ALA A 28 -8.36 10.40 -18.38
N GLN A 29 -8.24 9.38 -17.52
CA GLN A 29 -9.04 9.23 -16.33
C GLN A 29 -8.16 8.79 -15.16
N PRO A 30 -7.62 9.71 -14.34
CA PRO A 30 -6.72 9.37 -13.25
C PRO A 30 -7.33 8.41 -12.21
N THR A 31 -8.66 8.42 -12.07
CA THR A 31 -9.41 7.64 -11.08
C THR A 31 -9.71 6.20 -11.49
N ASP A 32 -9.39 5.78 -12.72
CA ASP A 32 -9.66 4.43 -13.22
C ASP A 32 -9.01 3.32 -12.37
N VAL A 33 -7.86 3.59 -11.76
CA VAL A 33 -7.16 2.65 -10.86
C VAL A 33 -7.73 2.60 -9.43
N PHE A 34 -8.69 3.46 -9.08
CA PHE A 34 -9.20 3.57 -7.70
C PHE A 34 -9.83 2.28 -7.18
N ILE A 35 -10.84 1.76 -7.90
CA ILE A 35 -11.53 0.52 -7.51
C ILE A 35 -10.57 -0.68 -7.54
N PRO A 36 -9.72 -0.84 -8.58
CA PRO A 36 -8.68 -1.86 -8.57
C PRO A 36 -7.74 -1.83 -7.36
N ILE A 37 -7.27 -0.63 -6.97
CA ILE A 37 -6.43 -0.45 -5.76
C ILE A 37 -7.19 -0.90 -4.51
N LEU A 38 -8.44 -0.43 -4.34
CA LEU A 38 -9.26 -0.73 -3.17
C LEU A 38 -9.52 -2.24 -3.03
N LEU A 39 -9.76 -2.93 -4.14
CA LEU A 39 -9.94 -4.39 -4.15
C LEU A 39 -8.63 -5.11 -3.80
N ALA A 40 -7.51 -4.74 -4.43
CA ALA A 40 -6.21 -5.38 -4.20
C ALA A 40 -5.76 -5.23 -2.73
N THR A 41 -5.91 -4.03 -2.16
CA THR A 41 -5.54 -3.76 -0.76
C THR A 41 -6.47 -4.44 0.25
N THR A 42 -7.76 -4.57 -0.09
CA THR A 42 -8.70 -5.36 0.72
C THR A 42 -8.31 -6.82 0.73
N ILE A 43 -7.96 -7.42 -0.42
CA ILE A 43 -7.51 -8.81 -0.49
C ILE A 43 -6.21 -9.00 0.30
N ALA A 44 -5.23 -8.10 0.15
CA ALA A 44 -3.98 -8.15 0.93
C ALA A 44 -4.26 -8.12 2.44
N THR A 45 -5.19 -7.26 2.87
CA THR A 45 -5.61 -7.12 4.27
C THR A 45 -6.31 -8.39 4.77
N LEU A 46 -7.25 -8.94 4.01
CA LEU A 46 -7.95 -10.19 4.37
C LEU A 46 -6.98 -11.36 4.49
N VAL A 47 -6.08 -11.53 3.52
CA VAL A 47 -5.06 -12.58 3.57
C VAL A 47 -4.11 -12.38 4.74
N GLY A 48 -3.69 -11.14 5.02
CA GLY A 48 -2.89 -10.82 6.20
C GLY A 48 -3.58 -11.21 7.52
N ILE A 49 -4.88 -10.93 7.66
CA ILE A 49 -5.67 -11.34 8.83
C ILE A 49 -5.75 -12.85 8.93
N LEU A 50 -6.06 -13.55 7.83
CA LEU A 50 -6.20 -15.01 7.82
C LEU A 50 -4.89 -15.72 8.15
N LEU A 51 -3.77 -15.28 7.55
CA LEU A 51 -2.45 -15.84 7.81
C LEU A 51 -2.03 -15.63 9.26
N THR A 52 -2.24 -14.42 9.79
CA THR A 52 -1.89 -14.15 11.19
C THR A 52 -2.80 -14.86 12.18
N ALA A 53 -4.10 -14.96 11.89
CA ALA A 53 -5.03 -15.72 12.71
C ALA A 53 -4.66 -17.21 12.74
N GLY A 54 -4.34 -17.79 11.58
CA GLY A 54 -3.85 -19.17 11.49
C GLY A 54 -2.56 -19.39 12.29
N TRP A 55 -1.57 -18.50 12.16
CA TRP A 55 -0.31 -18.62 12.89
C TRP A 55 -0.49 -18.46 14.40
N GLN A 56 -1.26 -17.46 14.82
CA GLN A 56 -1.49 -17.16 16.23
C GLN A 56 -2.59 -18.04 16.85
N ARG A 57 -3.17 -18.98 16.08
CA ARG A 57 -4.32 -19.80 16.47
C ARG A 57 -5.49 -18.99 17.05
N ILE A 58 -5.72 -17.82 16.46
CA ILE A 58 -6.84 -16.95 16.82
C ILE A 58 -8.10 -17.53 16.18
N ASN A 59 -9.16 -17.67 16.97
CA ASN A 59 -10.46 -18.09 16.44
C ASN A 59 -11.04 -16.98 15.55
N ILE A 60 -11.12 -17.21 14.24
CA ILE A 60 -11.67 -16.23 13.27
C ILE A 60 -13.15 -15.96 13.52
N PHE A 61 -13.87 -16.93 14.08
CA PHE A 61 -15.29 -16.84 14.42
C PHE A 61 -15.57 -16.10 15.72
N GLN A 62 -14.54 -15.54 16.39
CA GLN A 62 -14.78 -14.67 17.51
C GLN A 62 -15.62 -13.46 17.05
N PRO A 63 -16.69 -13.08 17.78
CA PRO A 63 -17.64 -12.05 17.33
C PRO A 63 -16.97 -10.72 16.96
N THR A 64 -15.94 -10.32 17.69
CA THR A 64 -15.21 -9.06 17.46
C THR A 64 -14.44 -9.04 16.14
N LEU A 65 -13.72 -10.11 15.82
CA LEU A 65 -12.96 -10.23 14.57
C LEU A 65 -13.88 -10.45 13.38
N LEU A 66 -14.92 -11.27 13.55
CA LEU A 66 -15.91 -11.53 12.52
C LEU A 66 -16.68 -10.25 12.17
N LEU A 67 -17.07 -9.46 13.18
CA LEU A 67 -17.70 -8.15 13.00
C LEU A 67 -16.74 -7.17 12.33
N GLY A 68 -15.45 -7.18 12.69
CA GLY A 68 -14.42 -6.38 12.02
C GLY A 68 -14.25 -6.74 10.54
N LEU A 69 -14.21 -8.04 10.21
CA LEU A 69 -14.09 -8.53 8.83
C LEU A 69 -15.33 -8.21 7.99
N ILE A 70 -16.52 -8.50 8.52
CA ILE A 70 -17.80 -8.18 7.85
C ILE A 70 -17.95 -6.67 7.70
N GLY A 71 -17.60 -5.90 8.73
CA GLY A 71 -17.63 -4.44 8.70
C GLY A 71 -16.69 -3.88 7.63
N LEU A 72 -15.46 -4.41 7.51
CA LEU A 72 -14.51 -4.02 6.47
C LEU A 72 -15.05 -4.36 5.08
N MET A 73 -15.52 -5.59 4.86
CA MET A 73 -16.07 -6.01 3.57
C MET A 73 -17.32 -5.21 3.19
N GLY A 74 -18.21 -4.97 4.15
CA GLY A 74 -19.41 -4.15 3.97
C GLY A 74 -19.06 -2.71 3.63
N PHE A 75 -18.10 -2.11 4.34
CA PHE A 75 -17.61 -0.76 4.06
C PHE A 75 -17.01 -0.66 2.66
N VAL A 76 -16.12 -1.57 2.29
CA VAL A 76 -15.51 -1.62 0.95
C VAL A 76 -16.59 -1.83 -0.12
N GLY A 77 -17.55 -2.73 0.11
CA GLY A 77 -18.67 -2.97 -0.79
C GLY A 77 -19.53 -1.73 -1.00
N VAL A 78 -19.84 -0.99 0.06
CA VAL A 78 -20.58 0.29 -0.03
C VAL A 78 -19.77 1.32 -0.82
N VAL A 79 -18.46 1.44 -0.58
CA VAL A 79 -17.61 2.38 -1.32
C VAL A 79 -17.59 2.03 -2.81
N ILE A 80 -17.37 0.75 -3.16
CA ILE A 80 -17.37 0.30 -4.56
C ILE A 80 -18.73 0.54 -5.22
N TRP A 81 -19.83 0.19 -4.53
CA TRP A 81 -21.18 0.41 -5.04
C TRP A 81 -21.49 1.89 -5.27
N SER A 82 -21.13 2.76 -4.31
CA SER A 82 -21.34 4.20 -4.41
C SER A 82 -20.56 4.81 -5.58
N PHE A 83 -19.29 4.46 -5.71
CA PHE A 83 -18.43 4.98 -6.78
C PHE A 83 -18.78 4.38 -8.14
N GLY A 84 -19.26 3.13 -8.18
CA GLY A 84 -19.68 2.48 -9.41
C GLY A 84 -20.92 3.09 -10.07
N GLN A 85 -21.72 3.86 -9.33
CA GLN A 85 -22.86 4.60 -9.87
C GLN A 85 -22.51 6.00 -10.40
N MET A 86 -21.31 6.50 -10.10
CA MET A 86 -20.89 7.84 -10.49
C MET A 86 -20.33 7.84 -11.90
N ASP A 87 -20.60 8.92 -12.64
CA ASP A 87 -19.85 9.17 -13.87
C ASP A 87 -18.38 9.49 -13.57
N LYS A 88 -17.54 9.38 -14.60
CA LYS A 88 -16.09 9.49 -14.49
C LYS A 88 -15.63 10.87 -13.96
N GLN A 89 -16.34 11.94 -14.32
CA GLN A 89 -16.00 13.31 -13.92
C GLN A 89 -16.43 13.56 -12.47
N THR A 90 -17.65 13.15 -12.10
CA THR A 90 -18.14 13.22 -10.72
C THR A 90 -17.25 12.42 -9.79
N MET A 91 -16.83 11.21 -10.18
CA MET A 91 -15.91 10.40 -9.38
C MET A 91 -14.58 11.12 -9.09
N ALA A 92 -14.01 11.83 -10.07
CA ALA A 92 -12.79 12.62 -9.87
C ALA A 92 -13.00 13.76 -8.87
N THR A 93 -14.09 14.51 -9.02
CA THR A 93 -14.44 15.61 -8.11
C THR A 93 -14.70 15.12 -6.69
N VAL A 94 -15.51 14.07 -6.54
CA VAL A 94 -15.83 13.45 -5.24
C VAL A 94 -14.56 12.96 -4.55
N THR A 95 -13.69 12.24 -5.27
CA THR A 95 -12.45 11.71 -4.69
C THR A 95 -11.53 12.82 -4.18
N SER A 96 -11.37 13.89 -4.96
CA SER A 96 -10.55 15.05 -4.58
C SER A 96 -11.09 15.77 -3.35
N ILE A 97 -12.38 16.09 -3.35
CA ILE A 97 -13.03 16.79 -2.24
C ILE A 97 -13.05 15.93 -0.98
N ALA A 98 -13.47 14.66 -1.10
CA ALA A 98 -13.56 13.74 0.03
C ALA A 98 -12.21 13.57 0.74
N SER A 99 -11.12 13.41 -0.03
CA SER A 99 -9.79 13.23 0.56
C SER A 99 -9.31 14.43 1.35
N ASN A 100 -9.46 15.63 0.78
CA ASN A 100 -9.06 16.87 1.42
C ASN A 100 -9.92 17.13 2.67
N LEU A 101 -11.23 16.85 2.57
CA LEU A 101 -12.15 17.00 3.69
C LEU A 101 -11.80 16.02 4.81
N ILE A 102 -11.57 14.74 4.52
CA ILE A 102 -11.19 13.73 5.52
C ILE A 102 -9.90 14.17 6.24
N LEU A 103 -8.87 14.58 5.50
CA LEU A 103 -7.61 15.05 6.09
C LEU A 103 -7.83 16.25 7.01
N MET A 104 -8.56 17.27 6.54
CA MET A 104 -8.86 18.46 7.33
C MET A 104 -9.69 18.11 8.58
N THR A 105 -10.70 17.25 8.44
CA THR A 105 -11.54 16.80 9.56
C THR A 105 -10.71 16.08 10.61
N ILE A 106 -9.77 15.21 10.22
CA ILE A 106 -8.89 14.53 11.18
C ILE A 106 -8.05 15.54 11.95
N ILE A 107 -7.45 16.52 11.29
CA ILE A 107 -6.63 17.56 11.93
C ILE A 107 -7.49 18.37 12.92
N VAL A 108 -8.65 18.86 12.47
CA VAL A 108 -9.57 19.65 13.30
C VAL A 108 -10.07 18.84 14.49
N LEU A 109 -10.39 17.56 14.30
CA LEU A 109 -10.85 16.67 15.36
C LEU A 109 -9.79 16.49 16.44
N PHE A 110 -8.52 16.29 16.08
CA PHE A 110 -7.45 16.18 17.08
C PHE A 110 -7.24 17.48 17.86
N ILE A 111 -7.28 18.63 17.20
CA ILE A 111 -7.17 19.94 17.86
C ILE A 111 -8.37 20.14 18.80
N ALA A 112 -9.60 19.89 18.32
CA ALA A 112 -10.82 20.01 19.11
C ALA A 112 -10.82 19.05 20.32
N ALA A 113 -10.43 17.79 20.13
CA ALA A 113 -10.30 16.82 21.22
C ALA A 113 -9.26 17.26 22.26
N GLY A 114 -8.14 17.83 21.82
CA GLY A 114 -7.14 18.43 22.70
C GLY A 114 -7.68 19.61 23.50
N LEU A 115 -8.42 20.52 22.86
CA LEU A 115 -9.08 21.66 23.51
C LEU A 115 -10.13 21.20 24.53
N LEU A 116 -11.00 20.24 24.18
CA LEU A 116 -12.02 19.68 25.08
C LEU A 116 -11.41 19.02 26.32
N LYS A 117 -10.27 18.33 26.15
CA LYS A 117 -9.52 17.72 27.25
C LYS A 117 -8.59 18.70 27.97
N LYS A 118 -8.62 19.99 27.61
CA LYS A 118 -7.75 21.05 28.17
C LYS A 118 -6.25 20.71 28.05
N ILE A 119 -5.87 20.04 26.97
CA ILE A 119 -4.48 19.72 26.65
C ILE A 119 -3.91 20.88 25.83
N ASN A 120 -2.70 21.33 26.17
CA ASN A 120 -1.97 22.30 25.34
C ASN A 120 -1.50 21.60 24.05
N VAL A 121 -2.31 21.74 22.99
CA VAL A 121 -2.09 21.08 21.70
C VAL A 121 -0.75 21.46 21.08
N TYR A 122 -0.30 22.71 21.25
CA TYR A 122 0.99 23.16 20.74
C TYR A 122 2.14 22.42 21.42
N ASN A 123 2.17 22.39 22.76
CA ASN A 123 3.22 21.68 23.49
C ASN A 123 3.22 20.18 23.20
N ALA A 124 2.04 19.55 23.15
CA ALA A 124 1.90 18.14 22.81
C ALA A 124 2.41 17.84 21.38
N PHE A 125 2.13 18.71 20.42
CA PHE A 125 2.66 18.61 19.06
C PHE A 125 4.18 18.71 19.02
N ILE A 126 4.76 19.70 19.71
CA ILE A 126 6.23 19.88 19.76
C ILE A 126 6.91 18.67 20.41
N GLU A 127 6.34 18.14 21.49
CA GLU A 127 6.89 16.96 22.16
C GLU A 127 6.83 15.73 21.26
N GLY A 128 5.66 15.47 20.65
CA GLY A 128 5.51 14.39 19.67
C GLY A 128 6.45 14.53 18.47
N ALA A 129 6.69 15.75 17.99
CA ALA A 129 7.63 16.01 16.90
C ALA A 129 9.09 15.69 17.31
N LYS A 130 9.50 15.99 18.55
CA LYS A 130 10.83 15.63 19.07
C LYS A 130 11.01 14.12 19.19
N GLU A 131 10.04 13.42 19.76
CA GLU A 131 10.07 11.95 19.86
C GLU A 131 10.09 11.29 18.48
N GLY A 132 9.31 11.84 17.54
CA GLY A 132 9.31 11.42 16.13
C GLY A 132 10.67 11.59 15.48
N PHE A 133 11.37 12.70 15.73
CA PHE A 133 12.72 12.93 15.21
C PHE A 133 13.73 11.91 15.75
N HIS A 134 13.71 11.64 17.06
CA HIS A 134 14.58 10.62 17.65
C HIS A 134 14.31 9.22 17.06
N THR A 135 13.05 8.88 16.86
CA THR A 135 12.63 7.62 16.22
C THR A 135 13.14 7.55 14.78
N ALA A 136 13.00 8.63 14.00
CA ALA A 136 13.51 8.69 12.63
C ALA A 136 15.03 8.44 12.58
N VAL A 137 15.83 9.13 13.40
CA VAL A 137 17.29 8.94 13.47
C VAL A 137 17.66 7.48 13.77
N ARG A 138 16.93 6.83 14.69
CA ARG A 138 17.14 5.41 15.03
C ARG A 138 16.87 4.46 13.85
N ILE A 139 15.97 4.84 12.94
CA ILE A 139 15.56 4.01 11.79
C ILE A 139 16.44 4.26 10.55
N ILE A 140 17.06 5.44 10.41
CA ILE A 140 17.91 5.82 9.25
C ILE A 140 18.90 4.71 8.83
N PRO A 141 19.71 4.11 9.73
CA PRO A 141 20.70 3.12 9.33
C PRO A 141 20.10 1.91 8.60
N TYR A 142 18.94 1.44 9.06
CA TYR A 142 18.22 0.32 8.44
C TYR A 142 17.70 0.70 7.05
N LEU A 143 17.19 1.91 6.88
CA LEU A 143 16.70 2.39 5.58
C LEU A 143 17.85 2.58 4.59
N VAL A 144 18.98 3.13 5.03
CA VAL A 144 20.16 3.29 4.18
C VAL A 144 20.64 1.92 3.69
N ALA A 145 20.73 0.91 4.55
CA ALA A 145 21.14 -0.43 4.15
C ALA A 145 20.20 -1.02 3.08
N ILE A 146 18.88 -0.91 3.27
CA ILE A 146 17.89 -1.41 2.31
C ILE A 146 17.99 -0.64 0.97
N LEU A 147 18.06 0.69 1.01
CA LEU A 147 18.13 1.53 -0.20
C LEU A 147 19.43 1.29 -0.98
N VAL A 148 20.57 1.10 -0.29
CA VAL A 148 21.85 0.74 -0.93
C VAL A 148 21.77 -0.64 -1.55
N ALA A 149 21.26 -1.65 -0.85
CA ALA A 149 21.13 -3.01 -1.38
C ALA A 149 20.23 -3.03 -2.64
N VAL A 150 19.11 -2.32 -2.60
CA VAL A 150 18.23 -2.10 -3.74
C VAL A 150 18.96 -1.40 -4.89
N GLY A 151 19.70 -0.33 -4.60
CA GLY A 151 20.46 0.43 -5.60
C GLY A 151 21.49 -0.45 -6.31
N VAL A 152 22.23 -1.27 -5.56
CA VAL A 152 23.18 -2.25 -6.10
C VAL A 152 22.48 -3.31 -6.92
N PHE A 153 21.34 -3.86 -6.46
CA PHE A 153 20.58 -4.87 -7.20
C PHE A 153 20.06 -4.36 -8.54
N ARG A 154 19.65 -3.09 -8.60
CA ARG A 154 19.23 -2.44 -9.84
C ARG A 154 20.42 -2.10 -10.75
N ALA A 155 21.47 -1.48 -10.22
CA ALA A 155 22.64 -1.08 -11.00
C ALA A 155 23.45 -2.27 -11.55
N SER A 156 23.39 -3.43 -10.87
CA SER A 156 24.04 -4.67 -11.31
C SER A 156 23.30 -5.40 -12.44
N GLY A 157 22.09 -4.96 -12.84
CA GLY A 157 21.26 -5.66 -13.81
C GLY A 157 20.51 -6.87 -13.23
N GLY A 158 20.55 -7.07 -11.90
CA GLY A 158 19.91 -8.19 -11.23
C GLY A 158 18.39 -8.17 -11.35
N MET A 159 17.80 -6.98 -11.28
CA MET A 159 16.36 -6.79 -11.49
C MET A 159 15.95 -7.21 -12.91
N GLU A 160 16.68 -6.76 -13.93
CA GLU A 160 16.43 -7.07 -15.33
C GLU A 160 16.57 -8.57 -15.61
N LEU A 161 17.60 -9.21 -15.05
CA LEU A 161 17.80 -10.65 -15.19
C LEU A 161 16.66 -11.44 -14.53
N MET A 162 16.22 -11.01 -13.35
CA MET A 162 15.05 -11.61 -12.67
C MET A 162 13.77 -11.44 -13.49
N MET A 163 13.53 -10.25 -14.06
CA MET A 163 12.36 -10.00 -14.91
C MET A 163 12.39 -10.85 -16.18
N LYS A 164 13.55 -11.02 -16.82
CA LYS A 164 13.73 -11.92 -17.97
C LYS A 164 13.44 -13.38 -17.59
N GLY A 165 13.91 -13.83 -16.42
CA GLY A 165 13.64 -15.18 -15.92
C GLY A 165 12.14 -15.41 -15.68
N ILE A 166 11.45 -14.47 -15.03
CA ILE A 166 10.00 -14.53 -14.83
C ILE A 166 9.27 -14.53 -16.17
N ARG A 167 9.64 -13.65 -17.09
CA ARG A 167 9.07 -13.57 -18.44
C ARG A 167 9.18 -14.93 -19.15
N TRP A 168 10.39 -15.49 -19.21
CA TRP A 168 10.62 -16.79 -19.84
C TRP A 168 9.77 -17.91 -19.21
N PHE A 169 9.66 -17.94 -17.89
CA PHE A 169 8.84 -18.94 -17.19
C PHE A 169 7.34 -18.79 -17.53
N VAL A 170 6.83 -17.55 -17.53
CA VAL A 170 5.43 -17.25 -17.84
C VAL A 170 5.10 -17.56 -19.31
N GLU A 171 6.00 -17.23 -20.24
CA GLU A 171 5.86 -17.55 -21.67
C GLU A 171 5.85 -19.06 -21.91
N THR A 172 6.71 -19.81 -21.22
CA THR A 172 6.76 -21.27 -21.31
C THR A 172 5.47 -21.92 -20.81
N CYS A 173 4.81 -21.31 -19.83
CA CYS A 173 3.49 -21.71 -19.34
C CYS A 173 2.33 -21.26 -20.26
N GLY A 174 2.60 -20.55 -21.36
CA GLY A 174 1.58 -20.03 -22.28
C GLY A 174 0.73 -18.91 -21.68
N LEU A 175 1.23 -18.22 -20.65
CA LEU A 175 0.52 -17.13 -19.96
C LEU A 175 0.93 -15.76 -20.50
N ASP A 176 0.07 -14.77 -20.29
CA ASP A 176 0.31 -13.38 -20.68
C ASP A 176 1.42 -12.74 -19.80
N THR A 177 2.40 -12.10 -20.44
CA THR A 177 3.56 -11.49 -19.76
C THR A 177 3.45 -9.99 -19.53
N ARG A 178 2.35 -9.33 -19.91
CA ARG A 178 2.22 -7.85 -19.82
C ARG A 178 2.44 -7.33 -18.41
N PHE A 179 2.13 -8.13 -17.40
CA PHE A 179 2.34 -7.76 -16.00
C PHE A 179 3.82 -7.69 -15.58
N VAL A 180 4.71 -8.38 -16.30
CA VAL A 180 6.13 -8.51 -15.92
C VAL A 180 6.83 -7.16 -15.91
N ASP A 181 6.50 -6.27 -16.85
CA ASP A 181 7.10 -4.94 -16.93
C ASP A 181 6.68 -4.00 -15.77
N ALA A 182 5.61 -4.34 -15.03
CA ALA A 182 5.16 -3.61 -13.85
C ALA A 182 5.71 -4.19 -12.53
N LEU A 183 6.23 -5.43 -12.54
CA LEU A 183 6.73 -6.12 -11.35
C LEU A 183 7.84 -5.39 -10.58
N PRO A 184 8.73 -4.59 -11.20
CA PRO A 184 9.71 -3.82 -10.43
C PRO A 184 9.06 -2.96 -9.35
N THR A 185 7.89 -2.36 -9.62
CA THR A 185 7.14 -1.58 -8.62
C THR A 185 6.68 -2.46 -7.46
N ALA A 186 6.11 -3.63 -7.75
CA ALA A 186 5.65 -4.60 -6.74
C ALA A 186 6.78 -5.08 -5.83
N LEU A 187 7.93 -5.43 -6.42
CA LEU A 187 9.08 -5.93 -5.67
C LEU A 187 9.71 -4.86 -4.78
N MET A 188 9.67 -3.61 -5.24
CA MET A 188 10.19 -2.49 -4.48
C MET A 188 9.29 -2.13 -3.30
N LYS A 189 7.99 -2.39 -3.41
CA LYS A 189 6.99 -1.87 -2.48
C LYS A 189 7.19 -2.33 -1.01
N PRO A 190 7.48 -3.60 -0.70
CA PRO A 190 7.79 -4.02 0.67
C PRO A 190 9.08 -3.39 1.23
N LEU A 191 10.05 -3.09 0.36
CA LEU A 191 11.38 -2.60 0.72
C LEU A 191 11.40 -1.07 0.89
N SER A 192 10.76 -0.34 -0.02
CA SER A 192 10.76 1.11 -0.08
C SER A 192 9.54 1.65 -0.83
N GLY A 193 8.60 2.26 -0.10
CA GLY A 193 7.44 2.91 -0.70
C GLY A 193 7.79 4.10 -1.61
N SER A 194 8.87 4.84 -1.32
CA SER A 194 9.35 5.93 -2.16
C SER A 194 10.10 5.43 -3.41
N GLY A 195 10.88 4.35 -3.27
CA GLY A 195 11.52 3.68 -4.40
C GLY A 195 10.49 3.08 -5.37
N ALA A 196 9.46 2.42 -4.84
CA ALA A 196 8.37 1.86 -5.61
C ALA A 196 7.60 2.96 -6.37
N ARG A 197 7.39 4.11 -5.73
CA ARG A 197 6.76 5.27 -6.36
C ARG A 197 7.60 5.81 -7.52
N GLY A 198 8.93 5.86 -7.34
CA GLY A 198 9.84 6.24 -8.43
C GLY A 198 9.70 5.30 -9.63
N LEU A 199 9.67 3.99 -9.40
CA LEU A 199 9.46 2.98 -10.45
C LEU A 199 8.08 3.06 -11.09
N MET A 200 7.03 3.36 -10.32
CA MET A 200 5.68 3.59 -10.85
C MET A 200 5.67 4.79 -11.81
N ILE A 201 6.32 5.89 -11.43
CA ILE A 201 6.43 7.09 -12.27
C ILE A 201 7.24 6.77 -13.53
N GLU A 202 8.32 6.01 -13.42
CA GLU A 202 9.13 5.56 -14.54
C GLU A 202 8.31 4.69 -15.51
N ALA A 203 7.51 3.74 -14.99
CA ALA A 203 6.59 2.94 -15.81
C ALA A 203 5.58 3.81 -16.58
N MET A 204 4.99 4.82 -15.93
CA MET A 204 4.08 5.75 -16.61
C MET A 204 4.79 6.62 -17.66
N LYS A 205 6.04 7.01 -17.44
CA LYS A 205 6.83 7.76 -18.43
C LYS A 205 7.20 6.90 -19.64
N THR A 206 7.57 5.65 -19.41
CA THR A 206 8.06 4.74 -20.45
C THR A 206 6.92 4.14 -21.29
N TYR A 207 5.86 3.67 -20.64
CA TYR A 207 4.75 2.98 -21.31
C TYR A 207 3.50 3.84 -21.49
N GLY A 208 3.42 4.99 -20.81
CA GLY A 208 2.23 5.84 -20.74
C GLY A 208 1.37 5.56 -19.52
N ALA A 209 0.73 6.60 -18.97
CA ALA A 209 -0.09 6.48 -17.76
C ALA A 209 -1.31 5.56 -17.94
N ASP A 210 -1.90 5.54 -19.12
CA ASP A 210 -3.06 4.69 -19.47
C ASP A 210 -2.68 3.34 -20.08
N SER A 211 -1.40 2.97 -20.08
CA SER A 211 -0.98 1.62 -20.46
C SER A 211 -1.33 0.61 -19.37
N PHE A 212 -1.42 -0.67 -19.75
CA PHE A 212 -1.58 -1.77 -18.78
C PHE A 212 -0.49 -1.74 -17.70
N VAL A 213 0.77 -1.55 -18.11
CA VAL A 213 1.93 -1.46 -17.21
C VAL A 213 1.80 -0.24 -16.28
N GLY A 214 1.46 0.93 -16.81
CA GLY A 214 1.26 2.15 -16.02
C GLY A 214 0.15 2.01 -14.97
N ARG A 215 -0.99 1.44 -15.35
CA ARG A 215 -2.10 1.15 -14.42
C ARG A 215 -1.74 0.11 -13.38
N LEU A 216 -1.12 -1.00 -13.78
CA LEU A 216 -0.73 -2.06 -12.86
C LEU A 216 0.33 -1.57 -11.85
N SER A 217 1.32 -0.79 -12.28
CA SER A 217 2.28 -0.14 -11.38
C SER A 217 1.58 0.78 -10.36
N CYS A 218 0.54 1.51 -10.77
CA CYS A 218 -0.28 2.29 -9.84
C CYS A 218 -1.03 1.39 -8.84
N ILE A 219 -1.58 0.27 -9.29
CA ILE A 219 -2.27 -0.69 -8.41
C ILE A 219 -1.29 -1.28 -7.39
N PHE A 220 -0.10 -1.71 -7.82
CA PHE A 220 0.95 -2.18 -6.91
C PHE A 220 1.32 -1.14 -5.86
N GLN A 221 1.53 0.12 -6.28
CA GLN A 221 1.89 1.19 -5.36
C GLN A 221 0.85 1.45 -4.27
N GLY A 222 -0.44 1.25 -4.57
CA GLY A 222 -1.56 1.43 -3.65
C GLY A 222 -2.05 0.17 -2.94
N SER A 223 -1.52 -1.01 -3.30
CA SER A 223 -2.04 -2.29 -2.80
C SER A 223 -1.66 -2.60 -1.35
N THR A 224 -0.42 -2.32 -0.95
CA THR A 224 0.06 -2.54 0.42
C THR A 224 0.86 -1.35 0.94
N ASP A 225 1.43 -1.45 2.13
CA ASP A 225 2.38 -0.51 2.69
C ASP A 225 3.81 -1.06 2.69
N THR A 226 4.77 -0.28 3.18
CA THR A 226 6.18 -0.70 3.16
C THR A 226 6.50 -1.63 4.34
N THR A 227 6.39 -2.95 4.13
CA THR A 227 6.56 -3.98 5.16
C THR A 227 7.82 -3.82 5.99
N PHE A 228 9.00 -3.70 5.38
CA PHE A 228 10.25 -3.61 6.14
C PHE A 228 10.39 -2.28 6.90
N TYR A 229 9.83 -1.18 6.37
CA TYR A 229 9.79 0.10 7.07
C TYR A 229 8.91 0.01 8.32
N ILE A 230 7.69 -0.52 8.17
CA ILE A 230 6.75 -0.74 9.28
C ILE A 230 7.42 -1.60 10.35
N LEU A 231 8.00 -2.72 9.94
CA LEU A 231 8.71 -3.60 10.87
C LEU A 231 9.86 -2.85 11.58
N ALA A 232 10.68 -2.07 10.87
CA ALA A 232 11.77 -1.30 11.48
C ALA A 232 11.26 -0.25 12.48
N VAL A 233 10.20 0.50 12.13
CA VAL A 233 9.60 1.52 13.00
C VAL A 233 9.03 0.89 14.26
N TYR A 234 8.21 -0.15 14.13
CA TYR A 234 7.55 -0.79 15.26
C TYR A 234 8.48 -1.65 16.10
N PHE A 235 9.49 -2.30 15.51
CA PHE A 235 10.50 -3.02 16.27
C PHE A 235 11.46 -2.07 17.00
N GLY A 236 11.75 -0.92 16.39
CA GLY A 236 12.50 0.16 17.02
C GLY A 236 11.76 0.74 18.23
N SER A 237 10.46 1.03 18.11
CA SER A 237 9.69 1.66 19.19
C SER A 237 9.20 0.68 20.26
N VAL A 238 8.84 -0.56 19.89
CA VAL A 238 8.19 -1.54 20.81
C VAL A 238 9.16 -2.64 21.27
N SER A 239 10.42 -2.66 20.82
CA SER A 239 11.45 -3.64 21.22
C SER A 239 11.01 -5.11 21.06
N ILE A 240 10.28 -5.43 19.99
CA ILE A 240 9.80 -6.80 19.74
C ILE A 240 10.98 -7.74 19.45
N LYS A 241 11.14 -8.77 20.29
CA LYS A 241 12.26 -9.72 20.25
C LYS A 241 12.14 -10.81 19.16
N TYR A 242 10.92 -11.12 18.71
CA TYR A 242 10.64 -12.20 17.74
C TYR A 242 9.94 -11.67 16.49
N THR A 243 10.74 -11.43 15.45
CA THR A 243 10.31 -10.70 14.23
C THR A 243 9.96 -11.63 13.07
N ARG A 244 10.52 -12.85 13.04
CA ARG A 244 10.41 -13.81 11.92
C ARG A 244 8.96 -14.03 11.44
N HIS A 245 8.04 -14.21 12.38
CA HIS A 245 6.64 -14.50 12.06
C HIS A 245 5.90 -13.28 11.51
N ALA A 246 6.21 -12.08 11.99
CA ALA A 246 5.63 -10.84 11.48
C ALA A 246 6.16 -10.51 10.08
N VAL A 247 7.46 -10.73 9.84
CA VAL A 247 8.06 -10.59 8.50
C VAL A 247 7.41 -11.55 7.51
N ALA A 248 7.31 -12.83 7.86
CA ALA A 248 6.73 -13.85 6.98
C ALA A 248 5.26 -13.54 6.65
N CYS A 249 4.44 -13.21 7.65
CA CYS A 249 3.03 -12.88 7.42
C CYS A 249 2.87 -11.60 6.59
N GLY A 250 3.70 -10.57 6.84
CA GLY A 250 3.68 -9.33 6.07
C GLY A 250 4.03 -9.54 4.60
N LEU A 251 5.13 -10.26 4.31
CA LEU A 251 5.55 -10.55 2.94
C LEU A 251 4.58 -11.46 2.18
N LEU A 252 3.92 -12.40 2.87
CA LEU A 252 2.88 -13.22 2.26
C LEU A 252 1.61 -12.40 1.97
N ALA A 253 1.26 -11.44 2.83
CA ALA A 253 0.19 -10.50 2.56
C ALA A 253 0.53 -9.57 1.37
N ASP A 254 1.79 -9.10 1.27
CA ASP A 254 2.29 -8.36 0.11
C ASP A 254 2.18 -9.19 -1.17
N LEU A 255 2.64 -10.44 -1.13
CA LEU A 255 2.54 -11.35 -2.28
C LEU A 255 1.08 -11.56 -2.72
N ALA A 256 0.18 -11.75 -1.76
CA ALA A 256 -1.25 -11.86 -2.06
C ALA A 256 -1.81 -10.57 -2.68
N GLY A 257 -1.38 -9.40 -2.19
CA GLY A 257 -1.70 -8.11 -2.78
C GLY A 257 -1.19 -7.96 -4.21
N VAL A 258 0.03 -8.42 -4.50
CA VAL A 258 0.62 -8.43 -5.85
C VAL A 258 -0.16 -9.35 -6.78
N ILE A 259 -0.47 -10.57 -6.36
CA ILE A 259 -1.26 -11.52 -7.17
C ILE A 259 -2.66 -10.96 -7.44
N ALA A 260 -3.31 -10.41 -6.41
CA ALA A 260 -4.61 -9.78 -6.53
C ALA A 260 -4.56 -8.58 -7.49
N ALA A 261 -3.56 -7.71 -7.37
CA ALA A 261 -3.37 -6.57 -8.25
C ALA A 261 -3.21 -6.98 -9.72
N ILE A 262 -2.43 -8.03 -10.00
CA ILE A 262 -2.27 -8.57 -11.35
C ILE A 262 -3.62 -9.07 -11.88
N ALA A 263 -4.31 -9.93 -11.13
CA ALA A 263 -5.59 -10.50 -11.55
C ALA A 263 -6.66 -9.42 -11.78
N ILE A 264 -6.80 -8.48 -10.84
CA ILE A 264 -7.76 -7.37 -10.95
C ILE A 264 -7.41 -6.46 -12.13
N CYS A 265 -6.13 -6.19 -12.38
CA CYS A 265 -5.73 -5.37 -13.51
C CYS A 265 -6.13 -6.01 -14.84
N TYR A 266 -5.95 -7.33 -15.02
CA TYR A 266 -6.43 -8.06 -16.20
C TYR A 266 -7.95 -8.10 -16.35
N ILE A 267 -8.70 -8.02 -15.24
CA ILE A 267 -10.16 -7.97 -15.27
C ILE A 267 -10.66 -6.59 -15.73
N PHE A 268 -9.97 -5.52 -15.34
CA PHE A 268 -10.40 -4.14 -15.60
C PHE A 268 -9.82 -3.54 -16.90
N PHE A 269 -8.65 -3.99 -17.37
CA PHE A 269 -7.87 -3.36 -18.45
C PHE A 269 -7.20 -4.37 -19.38
#